data_AF-A0A2A6B939-F1
#
_entry.id   AF-A0A2A6B939-F1
#
_cell.length_a   1.000
_cell.length_b   1.000
_cell.length_c   1.000
_cell.angle_alpha   90.00
_cell.angle_beta   90.00
_cell.angle_gamma   90.00
#
_symmetry.space_group_name_H-M   'P 1'
#
loop_
_entity.id
_entity.type
_entity.pdbx_description
1 polymer ?
#
loop_
_entity_poly.entity_id
_entity_poly.type
_entity_poly.pdbx_seq_one_letter_code
_entity_poly.pdbx_strand_id
1 'polypeptide(L)'
;MADILNSRREMIESISTLTPKDKDILRNSWAIVSKDLETLATGIFEMIFEQAPDAKLMFPFMMKDQRTGGDKEKRSTEFTFHALRFIQVIESVMQCIDSPDGLEPLFRNLGQIHGRHQEQLGFRPHYWSVFKECTLYHFRKAMRGDKRRYCIRSSHKAKMTPSEIDSAIILWREVLRVMIERMNAGLEENNKIRKANREIIDHLDEEPNHHPTPRDAKHHIDTVNRRHELSVIVPDFFIRRASDEISLEGIDIASRRSS
;
A
#
# COMPACT_ATOMS: atom_id res chain seq x y z
N MET A 1 -17.70 -7.41 17.51
CA MET A 1 -16.64 -8.03 18.33
C MET A 1 -16.32 -9.45 17.87
N ALA A 2 -17.30 -10.37 17.83
CA ALA A 2 -17.09 -11.76 17.38
C ALA A 2 -16.55 -11.87 15.94
N ASP A 3 -17.10 -11.11 14.98
CA ASP A 3 -16.67 -11.14 13.58
C ASP A 3 -15.23 -10.65 13.38
N ILE A 4 -14.80 -9.65 14.16
CA ILE A 4 -13.44 -9.07 14.09
C ILE A 4 -12.42 -10.07 14.63
N LEU A 5 -12.74 -10.76 15.73
CA LEU A 5 -11.89 -11.79 16.31
C LEU A 5 -11.83 -13.05 15.43
N ASN A 6 -12.94 -13.42 14.81
CA ASN A 6 -13.00 -14.54 13.85
C ASN A 6 -12.17 -14.22 12.61
N SER A 7 -12.31 -13.00 12.08
CA SER A 7 -11.50 -12.56 10.96
C SER A 7 -10.01 -12.55 11.34
N ARG A 8 -9.60 -11.91 12.46
CA ARG A 8 -8.20 -11.93 12.92
C ARG A 8 -7.62 -13.35 13.00
N ARG A 9 -8.42 -14.32 13.46
CA ARG A 9 -8.03 -15.74 13.54
C ARG A 9 -7.76 -16.34 12.16
N GLU A 10 -8.62 -16.11 11.18
CA GLU A 10 -8.46 -16.61 9.80
C GLU A 10 -7.20 -16.04 9.10
N MET A 11 -6.76 -14.82 9.44
CA MET A 11 -5.53 -14.23 8.87
C MET A 11 -4.28 -14.94 9.36
N ILE A 12 -4.20 -15.06 10.68
CA ILE A 12 -3.11 -15.73 11.37
C ILE A 12 -3.09 -17.16 10.89
N GLU A 13 -4.24 -17.82 10.77
CA GLU A 13 -4.34 -19.19 10.26
C GLU A 13 -3.83 -19.30 8.82
N SER A 14 -4.26 -18.46 7.89
CA SER A 14 -3.83 -18.56 6.48
C SER A 14 -2.32 -18.33 6.28
N ILE A 15 -1.71 -17.29 6.87
CA ILE A 15 -0.26 -17.07 6.75
C ILE A 15 0.54 -18.05 7.63
N SER A 16 0.03 -18.43 8.80
CA SER A 16 0.73 -19.38 9.69
C SER A 16 0.65 -20.82 9.22
N THR A 17 -0.32 -21.18 8.36
CA THR A 17 -0.40 -22.50 7.72
C THR A 17 0.63 -22.71 6.60
N LEU A 18 1.33 -21.66 6.16
CA LEU A 18 2.43 -21.79 5.20
C LEU A 18 3.51 -22.70 5.77
N THR A 19 3.86 -23.75 5.02
CA THR A 19 4.93 -24.66 5.42
C THR A 19 6.27 -23.92 5.43
N PRO A 20 7.30 -24.42 6.16
CA PRO A 20 8.64 -23.82 6.10
C PRO A 20 9.15 -23.67 4.66
N LYS A 21 8.86 -24.66 3.81
CA LYS A 21 9.21 -24.63 2.38
C LYS A 21 8.50 -23.51 1.62
N ASP A 22 7.22 -23.28 1.88
CA ASP A 22 6.46 -22.19 1.25
C ASP A 22 7.05 -20.83 1.64
N LYS A 23 7.37 -20.65 2.92
CA LYS A 23 8.01 -19.42 3.42
C LYS A 23 9.38 -19.21 2.77
N ASP A 24 10.16 -20.26 2.58
CA ASP A 24 11.45 -20.16 1.89
C ASP A 24 11.29 -19.78 0.41
N ILE A 25 10.28 -20.33 -0.29
CA ILE A 25 9.97 -19.91 -1.66
C ILE A 25 9.57 -18.43 -1.71
N LEU A 26 8.74 -17.96 -0.78
CA LEU A 26 8.35 -16.55 -0.68
C LEU A 26 9.57 -15.65 -0.39
N ARG A 27 10.45 -16.01 0.54
CA ARG A 27 11.69 -15.26 0.83
C ARG A 27 12.63 -15.21 -0.37
N ASN A 28 12.87 -16.35 -1.02
CA ASN A 28 13.77 -16.45 -2.16
C ASN A 28 13.25 -15.66 -3.36
N SER A 29 11.94 -15.75 -3.63
CA SER A 29 11.31 -14.95 -4.69
C SER A 29 11.30 -13.47 -4.35
N TRP A 30 11.00 -13.09 -3.11
CA TRP A 30 11.08 -11.70 -2.65
C TRP A 30 12.46 -11.11 -2.86
N ALA A 31 13.53 -11.82 -2.47
CA ALA A 31 14.91 -11.37 -2.64
C ALA A 31 15.32 -11.11 -4.11
N ILE A 32 14.58 -11.67 -5.07
CA ILE A 32 14.75 -11.38 -6.51
C ILE A 32 13.88 -10.21 -6.93
N VAL A 33 12.61 -10.21 -6.53
CA VAL A 33 11.62 -9.18 -6.85
C VAL A 33 12.01 -7.82 -6.27
N SER A 34 12.58 -7.79 -5.07
CA SER A 34 12.89 -6.59 -4.31
C SER A 34 14.18 -5.86 -4.72
N LYS A 35 14.88 -6.33 -5.76
CA LYS A 35 16.15 -5.75 -6.22
C LYS A 35 16.03 -4.35 -6.79
N ASP A 36 14.87 -4.01 -7.35
CA ASP A 36 14.58 -2.71 -7.99
C ASP A 36 13.13 -2.31 -7.66
N LEU A 37 12.92 -1.87 -6.42
CA LEU A 37 11.59 -1.58 -5.88
C LEU A 37 10.90 -0.43 -6.62
N GLU A 38 11.67 0.57 -7.05
CA GLU A 38 11.12 1.71 -7.80
C GLU A 38 10.56 1.25 -9.14
N THR A 39 11.35 0.54 -9.96
CA THR A 39 10.87 0.02 -11.25
C THR A 39 9.72 -0.97 -11.09
N LEU A 40 9.77 -1.78 -10.03
CA LEU A 40 8.68 -2.69 -9.70
C LEU A 40 7.39 -1.95 -9.38
N ALA A 41 7.46 -0.99 -8.46
CA ALA A 41 6.31 -0.24 -7.95
C ALA A 41 5.66 0.59 -9.05
N THR A 42 6.46 1.38 -9.77
CA THR A 42 5.96 2.25 -10.85
C THR A 42 5.36 1.41 -11.97
N GLY A 43 6.03 0.32 -12.39
CA GLY A 43 5.51 -0.58 -13.40
C GLY A 43 4.17 -1.22 -13.03
N ILE A 44 3.99 -1.63 -11.76
CA ILE A 44 2.71 -2.16 -11.28
C ILE A 44 1.60 -1.10 -11.42
N PHE A 45 1.83 0.12 -10.94
CA PHE A 45 0.82 1.18 -11.01
C PHE A 45 0.56 1.67 -12.43
N GLU A 46 1.57 1.73 -13.29
CA GLU A 46 1.41 2.00 -14.72
C GLU A 46 0.47 0.99 -15.36
N MET A 47 0.70 -0.31 -15.11
CA MET A 47 -0.18 -1.35 -15.63
C MET A 47 -1.59 -1.26 -15.04
N ILE A 48 -1.75 -0.96 -13.74
CA ILE A 48 -3.07 -0.73 -13.15
C ILE A 48 -3.82 0.39 -13.89
N PHE A 49 -3.11 1.48 -14.19
CA PHE A 49 -3.65 2.63 -14.90
C PHE A 49 -3.93 2.39 -16.38
N GLU A 50 -3.32 1.38 -16.99
CA GLU A 50 -3.67 0.88 -18.32
C GLU A 50 -4.91 -0.01 -18.28
N GLN A 51 -5.01 -0.89 -17.29
CA GLN A 51 -6.13 -1.83 -17.14
C GLN A 51 -7.40 -1.19 -16.58
N ALA A 52 -7.25 -0.15 -15.75
CA ALA A 52 -8.32 0.62 -15.14
C ALA A 52 -8.00 2.14 -15.25
N PRO A 53 -8.21 2.76 -16.43
CA PRO A 53 -7.86 4.16 -16.64
C PRO A 53 -8.61 5.14 -15.75
N ASP A 54 -9.83 4.80 -15.35
CA ASP A 54 -10.66 5.56 -14.41
C ASP A 54 -10.02 5.66 -13.02
N ALA A 55 -9.19 4.68 -12.63
CA ALA A 55 -8.46 4.73 -11.37
C ALA A 55 -7.53 5.95 -11.27
N LYS A 56 -7.03 6.49 -12.40
CA LYS A 56 -6.19 7.70 -12.43
C LYS A 56 -6.87 8.92 -11.80
N LEU A 57 -8.21 8.98 -11.84
CA LEU A 57 -9.00 10.10 -11.30
C LEU A 57 -8.83 10.25 -9.79
N MET A 58 -8.50 9.16 -9.10
CA MET A 58 -8.26 9.16 -7.65
C MET A 58 -6.87 9.71 -7.27
N PHE A 59 -6.01 9.98 -8.25
CA PHE A 59 -4.63 10.40 -8.04
C PHE A 59 -4.44 11.83 -8.58
N PRO A 60 -4.56 12.87 -7.74
CA PRO A 60 -4.48 14.26 -8.18
C PRO A 60 -3.20 14.58 -8.96
N PHE A 61 -2.07 13.97 -8.61
CA PHE A 61 -0.81 14.14 -9.32
C PHE A 61 -0.86 13.66 -10.79
N MET A 62 -1.74 12.71 -11.12
CA MET A 62 -1.96 12.25 -12.51
C MET A 62 -2.78 13.25 -13.34
N MET A 63 -3.57 14.12 -12.70
CA MET A 63 -4.45 15.08 -13.39
C MET A 63 -3.81 16.46 -13.62
N LYS A 64 -2.71 16.77 -12.90
CA LYS A 64 -2.02 18.08 -12.96
C LYS A 64 -1.39 18.41 -14.33
N ASP A 65 -1.26 17.45 -15.24
CA ASP A 65 -0.43 17.61 -16.44
C ASP A 65 -1.15 18.12 -17.70
N GLN A 66 -2.49 18.12 -17.75
CA GLN A 66 -3.18 18.49 -18.99
C GLN A 66 -3.46 19.98 -19.17
N ARG A 67 -3.42 20.80 -18.10
CA ARG A 67 -3.91 22.19 -18.17
C ARG A 67 -2.85 23.28 -17.96
N THR A 68 -1.69 22.98 -17.38
CA THR A 68 -0.77 24.04 -16.92
C THR A 68 0.71 23.83 -17.24
N GLY A 69 1.07 22.81 -18.03
CA GLY A 69 2.49 22.54 -18.34
C GLY A 69 3.31 22.31 -17.06
N GLY A 70 2.78 21.50 -16.14
CA GLY A 70 3.39 21.25 -14.84
C GLY A 70 4.76 20.58 -14.95
N ASP A 71 5.53 20.70 -13.87
CA ASP A 71 6.84 20.08 -13.74
C ASP A 71 6.73 18.55 -13.78
N LYS A 72 7.15 17.97 -14.91
CA LYS A 72 7.10 16.52 -15.18
C LYS A 72 7.92 15.71 -14.16
N GLU A 73 8.99 16.30 -13.62
CA GLU A 73 9.88 15.66 -12.65
C GLU A 73 9.19 15.50 -11.29
N LYS A 74 8.50 16.55 -10.82
CA LYS A 74 7.69 16.49 -9.59
C LYS A 74 6.57 15.46 -9.69
N ARG A 75 5.89 15.37 -10.85
CA ARG A 75 4.86 14.34 -11.07
C ARG A 75 5.44 12.93 -10.98
N SER A 76 6.58 12.70 -11.62
CA SER A 76 7.29 11.41 -11.56
C SER A 76 7.64 11.06 -10.12
N THR A 77 8.08 12.04 -9.34
CA THR A 77 8.46 11.88 -7.94
C THR A 77 7.25 11.55 -7.04
N GLU A 78 6.16 12.34 -7.11
CA GLU A 78 4.92 12.06 -6.35
C GLU A 78 4.34 10.67 -6.69
N PHE A 79 4.40 10.29 -7.97
CA PHE A 79 3.96 8.98 -8.44
C PHE A 79 4.81 7.84 -7.86
N THR A 80 6.14 7.94 -7.97
CA THR A 80 7.07 6.94 -7.42
C THR A 80 6.88 6.79 -5.91
N PHE A 81 6.76 7.89 -5.16
CA PHE A 81 6.51 7.83 -3.72
C PHE A 81 5.21 7.11 -3.38
N HIS A 82 4.13 7.38 -4.11
CA HIS A 82 2.87 6.69 -3.89
C HIS A 82 3.00 5.19 -4.18
N ALA A 83 3.62 4.83 -5.30
CA ALA A 83 3.80 3.45 -5.71
C ALA A 83 4.63 2.66 -4.67
N LEU A 84 5.71 3.26 -4.16
CA LEU A 84 6.59 2.65 -3.16
C LEU A 84 5.89 2.39 -1.82
N ARG A 85 4.95 3.24 -1.39
CA ARG A 85 4.19 3.01 -0.15
C ARG A 85 3.47 1.67 -0.15
N PHE A 86 2.95 1.25 -1.30
CA PHE A 86 2.30 -0.04 -1.40
C PHE A 86 3.31 -1.19 -1.28
N ILE A 87 4.45 -1.09 -1.98
CA ILE A 87 5.51 -2.09 -1.91
C ILE A 87 6.04 -2.26 -0.48
N GLN A 88 6.10 -1.19 0.32
CA GLN A 88 6.45 -1.27 1.75
C GLN A 88 5.47 -2.12 2.58
N VAL A 89 4.18 -2.17 2.19
CA VAL A 89 3.21 -3.06 2.84
C VAL A 89 3.57 -4.51 2.58
N ILE A 90 3.92 -4.87 1.33
CA ILE A 90 4.39 -6.23 0.99
C ILE A 90 5.68 -6.57 1.74
N GLU A 91 6.65 -5.64 1.79
CA GLU A 91 7.89 -5.81 2.56
C GLU A 91 7.58 -6.10 4.04
N SER A 92 6.63 -5.39 4.64
CA SER A 92 6.21 -5.62 6.03
C SER A 92 5.63 -7.03 6.23
N VAL A 93 4.87 -7.54 5.26
CA VAL A 93 4.37 -8.93 5.30
C VAL A 93 5.53 -9.93 5.27
N MET A 94 6.52 -9.70 4.42
CA MET A 94 7.69 -10.57 4.32
C MET A 94 8.55 -10.58 5.59
N GLN A 95 8.67 -9.43 6.27
CA GLN A 95 9.38 -9.31 7.54
C GLN A 95 8.64 -10.02 8.69
N CYS A 96 7.31 -10.09 8.61
CA CYS A 96 6.45 -10.71 9.64
C CYS A 96 5.94 -12.11 9.26
N ILE A 97 6.49 -12.76 8.23
CA ILE A 97 5.97 -14.03 7.69
C ILE A 97 6.01 -15.20 8.70
N ASP A 98 6.87 -15.13 9.72
CA ASP A 98 6.92 -16.10 10.81
C ASP A 98 6.01 -15.75 11.98
N SER A 99 5.58 -14.50 12.10
CA SER A 99 4.80 -13.98 13.22
C SER A 99 3.87 -12.85 12.76
N PRO A 100 2.74 -13.19 12.09
CA PRO A 100 1.88 -12.22 11.41
C PRO A 100 0.98 -11.40 12.34
N ASP A 101 1.04 -11.61 13.66
CA ASP A 101 0.14 -10.97 14.65
C ASP A 101 0.12 -9.43 14.56
N GLY A 102 1.25 -8.83 14.17
CA GLY A 102 1.41 -7.38 14.02
C GLY A 102 0.82 -6.79 12.73
N LEU A 103 0.38 -7.61 11.76
CA LEU A 103 -0.09 -7.14 10.45
C LEU A 103 -1.55 -6.70 10.45
N GLU A 104 -2.37 -7.20 11.39
CA GLU A 104 -3.81 -6.88 11.43
C GLU A 104 -4.08 -5.37 11.56
N PRO A 105 -3.44 -4.63 12.50
CA PRO A 105 -3.66 -3.19 12.59
C PRO A 105 -3.26 -2.43 11.32
N LEU A 106 -2.19 -2.87 10.64
CA LEU A 106 -1.72 -2.29 9.39
C LEU A 106 -2.78 -2.42 8.29
N PHE A 107 -3.27 -3.64 8.03
CA PHE A 107 -4.27 -3.88 7.00
C PHE A 107 -5.60 -3.21 7.31
N ARG A 108 -6.03 -3.23 8.57
CA ARG A 108 -7.28 -2.56 8.98
C ARG A 108 -7.21 -1.06 8.72
N ASN A 109 -6.12 -0.40 9.10
CA ASN A 109 -5.94 1.04 8.85
C ASN A 109 -5.94 1.36 7.35
N LEU A 110 -5.22 0.56 6.54
CA LEU A 110 -5.22 0.71 5.08
C LEU A 110 -6.63 0.51 4.50
N GLY A 111 -7.39 -0.46 5.01
CA GLY A 111 -8.78 -0.68 4.63
C GLY A 111 -9.67 0.53 4.91
N GLN A 112 -9.58 1.10 6.10
CA GLN A 112 -10.33 2.31 6.48
C GLN A 112 -9.98 3.51 5.58
N ILE A 113 -8.71 3.68 5.21
CA ILE A 113 -8.27 4.70 4.24
C ILE A 113 -8.98 4.49 2.89
N HIS A 114 -9.03 3.25 2.39
CA HIS A 114 -9.71 2.95 1.12
C HIS A 114 -11.24 3.09 1.21
N GLY A 115 -11.84 2.83 2.37
CA GLY A 115 -13.25 3.15 2.62
C GLY A 115 -13.56 4.64 2.52
N ARG A 116 -12.65 5.51 2.97
CA ARG A 116 -12.78 6.96 2.73
C ARG A 116 -12.63 7.31 1.25
N HIS A 117 -11.68 6.69 0.55
CA HIS A 117 -11.50 6.90 -0.90
C HIS A 117 -12.70 6.41 -1.72
N GLN A 118 -13.42 5.38 -1.26
CA GLN A 118 -14.63 4.88 -1.94
C GLN A 118 -15.70 5.96 -2.04
N GLU A 119 -15.91 6.72 -0.96
CA GLU A 119 -16.91 7.78 -0.92
C GLU A 119 -16.42 9.07 -1.57
N GLN A 120 -15.16 9.46 -1.31
CA GLN A 120 -14.63 10.76 -1.74
C GLN A 120 -14.17 10.77 -3.20
N LEU A 121 -13.61 9.66 -3.67
CA LEU A 121 -12.91 9.56 -4.95
C LEU A 121 -13.51 8.47 -5.86
N GLY A 122 -14.53 7.75 -5.40
CA GLY A 122 -15.17 6.68 -6.16
C GLY A 122 -14.31 5.43 -6.27
N PHE A 123 -13.48 5.11 -5.27
CA PHE A 123 -12.77 3.83 -5.22
C PHE A 123 -13.75 2.65 -5.31
N ARG A 124 -13.48 1.69 -6.19
CA ARG A 124 -14.35 0.54 -6.43
C ARG A 124 -13.62 -0.77 -6.08
N PRO A 125 -14.30 -1.75 -5.47
CA PRO A 125 -13.68 -3.02 -5.08
C PRO A 125 -12.98 -3.79 -6.21
N HIS A 126 -13.42 -3.64 -7.47
CA HIS A 126 -12.76 -4.31 -8.60
C HIS A 126 -11.29 -3.86 -8.81
N TYR A 127 -10.89 -2.68 -8.33
CA TYR A 127 -9.49 -2.24 -8.38
C TYR A 127 -8.56 -3.15 -7.57
N TRP A 128 -9.06 -3.82 -6.53
CA TRP A 128 -8.29 -4.82 -5.79
C TRP A 128 -7.85 -6.00 -6.67
N SER A 129 -8.76 -6.46 -7.54
CA SER A 129 -8.48 -7.56 -8.47
C SER A 129 -7.46 -7.14 -9.53
N VAL A 130 -7.61 -5.93 -10.10
CA VAL A 130 -6.65 -5.37 -11.06
C VAL A 130 -5.27 -5.25 -10.41
N PHE A 131 -5.21 -4.65 -9.22
CA PHE A 131 -4.01 -4.49 -8.42
C PHE A 131 -3.28 -5.84 -8.19
N LYS A 132 -4.02 -6.88 -7.79
CA LYS A 132 -3.49 -8.23 -7.55
C LYS A 132 -2.84 -8.81 -8.82
N GLU A 133 -3.55 -8.79 -9.95
CA GLU A 133 -3.06 -9.39 -11.19
C GLU A 133 -1.86 -8.62 -11.76
N CYS A 134 -1.85 -7.28 -11.70
CA CYS A 134 -0.70 -6.47 -12.09
C CYS A 134 0.53 -6.80 -11.22
N THR A 135 0.35 -6.95 -9.92
CA THR A 135 1.46 -7.30 -9.01
C THR A 135 2.02 -8.69 -9.33
N LEU A 136 1.16 -9.69 -9.51
CA LEU A 136 1.59 -11.05 -9.87
C LEU A 136 2.30 -11.09 -11.23
N TYR A 137 1.85 -10.30 -12.21
CA TYR A 137 2.53 -10.15 -13.49
C TYR A 137 3.96 -9.63 -13.29
N HIS A 138 4.13 -8.54 -12.55
CA HIS A 138 5.43 -7.92 -12.34
C HIS A 138 6.38 -8.79 -11.50
N PHE A 139 5.85 -9.52 -10.52
CA PHE A 139 6.63 -10.48 -9.73
C PHE A 139 7.15 -11.61 -10.61
N ARG A 140 6.29 -12.17 -11.47
CA ARG A 140 6.69 -13.19 -12.45
C ARG A 140 7.73 -12.65 -13.42
N LYS A 141 7.53 -11.43 -13.93
CA LYS A 141 8.48 -10.76 -14.84
C LYS A 141 9.85 -10.59 -14.20
N ALA A 142 9.90 -10.12 -12.94
CA ALA A 142 11.14 -9.94 -12.19
C ALA A 142 11.87 -11.28 -11.97
N MET A 143 11.15 -12.32 -11.53
CA MET A 143 11.75 -13.64 -11.29
C MET A 143 12.24 -14.34 -12.55
N ARG A 144 11.57 -14.15 -13.70
CA ARG A 144 12.04 -14.68 -14.99
C ARG A 144 13.39 -14.07 -15.40
N GLY A 145 13.67 -12.86 -14.93
CA GLY A 145 14.87 -12.10 -15.24
C GLY A 145 14.87 -11.63 -16.70
N ASP A 146 15.01 -10.32 -16.92
CA ASP A 146 15.35 -9.84 -18.25
C ASP A 146 16.86 -10.07 -18.48
N LYS A 147 17.23 -10.69 -19.59
CA LYS A 147 18.62 -11.15 -19.88
C LYS A 147 19.64 -9.99 -19.89
N ARG A 148 19.19 -8.74 -19.90
CA ARG A 148 20.01 -7.53 -20.11
C ARG A 148 20.70 -6.96 -18.87
N ARG A 149 20.34 -7.35 -17.64
CA ARG A 149 20.90 -6.74 -16.40
C ARG A 149 21.80 -7.66 -15.56
N TYR A 150 22.06 -8.89 -16.01
CA TYR A 150 22.88 -9.88 -15.29
C TYR A 150 24.33 -9.92 -15.82
N CYS A 151 25.00 -8.80 -15.74
CA CYS A 151 26.45 -8.70 -15.75
C CYS A 151 26.74 -7.64 -14.69
N ILE A 152 27.01 -8.02 -13.45
CA ILE A 152 28.37 -8.29 -12.96
C ILE A 152 28.18 -8.80 -11.53
N ARG A 153 28.82 -9.93 -11.19
CA ARG A 153 28.97 -10.49 -9.83
C ARG A 153 27.68 -10.79 -9.06
N SER A 154 27.24 -12.06 -9.08
CA SER A 154 26.90 -12.80 -7.85
C SER A 154 26.57 -14.26 -8.12
N SER A 155 27.17 -15.11 -7.28
CA SER A 155 26.85 -16.48 -6.87
C SER A 155 25.86 -17.32 -7.70
N HIS A 156 26.23 -18.57 -7.95
CA HIS A 156 25.56 -19.62 -8.75
C HIS A 156 24.12 -20.02 -8.32
N LYS A 157 23.42 -19.23 -7.50
CA LYS A 157 22.10 -19.55 -6.92
C LYS A 157 20.95 -18.60 -7.33
N ALA A 158 21.18 -17.67 -8.26
CA ALA A 158 20.31 -16.50 -8.44
C ALA A 158 19.24 -16.60 -9.55
N LYS A 159 18.93 -17.81 -10.06
CA LYS A 159 17.87 -18.02 -11.05
C LYS A 159 16.89 -19.08 -10.57
N MET A 160 15.63 -18.69 -10.43
CA MET A 160 14.53 -19.62 -10.21
C MET A 160 14.19 -20.32 -11.52
N THR A 161 13.98 -21.63 -11.45
CA THR A 161 13.44 -22.44 -12.55
C THR A 161 11.98 -22.06 -12.84
N PRO A 162 11.45 -22.35 -14.04
CA PRO A 162 10.04 -22.08 -14.35
C PRO A 162 9.05 -22.66 -13.33
N SER A 163 9.31 -23.87 -12.83
CA SER A 163 8.46 -24.51 -11.81
C SER A 163 8.54 -23.83 -10.45
N GLU A 164 9.72 -23.36 -10.04
CA GLU A 164 9.86 -22.55 -8.81
C GLU A 164 9.17 -21.20 -8.95
N ILE A 165 9.23 -20.57 -10.12
CA ILE A 165 8.50 -19.33 -10.42
C ILE A 165 7.00 -19.56 -10.30
N ASP A 166 6.46 -20.63 -10.90
CA ASP A 166 5.03 -20.91 -10.82
C ASP A 166 4.59 -21.22 -9.38
N SER A 167 5.41 -21.97 -8.63
CA SER A 167 5.17 -22.21 -7.19
C SER A 167 5.15 -20.90 -6.40
N ALA A 168 6.12 -20.02 -6.63
CA ALA A 168 6.15 -18.70 -5.99
C ALA A 168 4.94 -17.85 -6.36
N ILE A 169 4.48 -17.87 -7.62
CA ILE A 169 3.29 -17.10 -8.03
C ILE A 169 2.02 -17.63 -7.39
N ILE A 170 1.88 -18.94 -7.18
CA ILE A 170 0.76 -19.51 -6.44
C ILE A 170 0.76 -19.00 -4.99
N LEU A 171 1.92 -19.01 -4.33
CA LEU A 171 2.05 -18.52 -2.96
C LEU A 171 1.82 -17.01 -2.86
N TRP A 172 2.36 -16.21 -3.77
CA TRP A 172 2.14 -14.78 -3.82
C TRP A 172 0.68 -14.42 -4.09
N ARG A 173 -0.02 -15.22 -4.90
CA ARG A 173 -1.47 -15.03 -5.12
C ARG A 173 -2.23 -15.16 -3.81
N GLU A 174 -1.84 -16.14 -2.98
CA GLU A 174 -2.46 -16.36 -1.68
C GLU A 174 -2.13 -15.25 -0.68
N VAL A 175 -0.85 -14.83 -0.60
CA VAL A 175 -0.45 -13.70 0.23
C VAL A 175 -1.24 -12.43 -0.12
N LEU A 176 -1.31 -12.09 -1.42
CA LEU A 176 -2.06 -10.92 -1.87
C LEU A 176 -3.56 -11.06 -1.63
N ARG A 177 -4.13 -12.27 -1.79
CA ARG A 177 -5.54 -12.55 -1.47
C ARG A 177 -5.82 -12.21 0.00
N VAL A 178 -5.01 -12.73 0.92
CA VAL A 178 -5.14 -12.47 2.36
C VAL A 178 -5.02 -10.97 2.64
N MET A 179 -3.98 -10.31 2.12
CA MET A 179 -3.82 -8.86 2.30
C MET A 179 -5.05 -8.07 1.87
N ILE A 180 -5.59 -8.38 0.68
CA ILE A 180 -6.77 -7.72 0.12
C ILE A 180 -8.01 -7.99 0.96
N GLU A 181 -8.25 -9.24 1.37
CA GLU A 181 -9.39 -9.59 2.21
C GLU A 181 -9.40 -8.81 3.53
N ARG A 182 -8.22 -8.62 4.13
CA ARG A 182 -8.05 -7.85 5.37
C ARG A 182 -8.31 -6.36 5.18
N MET A 183 -7.76 -5.78 4.12
CA MET A 183 -8.04 -4.39 3.76
C MET A 183 -9.53 -4.21 3.45
N ASN A 184 -10.16 -5.16 2.76
CA ASN A 184 -11.58 -5.09 2.43
C ASN A 184 -12.46 -5.19 3.68
N ALA A 185 -12.08 -6.01 4.67
CA ALA A 185 -12.77 -6.06 5.96
C ALA A 185 -12.70 -4.71 6.70
N GLY A 186 -11.54 -4.05 6.71
CA GLY A 186 -11.39 -2.70 7.29
C GLY A 186 -12.18 -1.61 6.54
N LEU A 187 -12.28 -1.74 5.21
CA LEU A 187 -13.11 -0.89 4.37
C LEU A 187 -14.59 -1.05 4.72
N GLU A 188 -15.09 -2.29 4.80
CA GLU A 188 -16.49 -2.56 5.13
C GLU A 188 -16.85 -2.13 6.56
N GLU A 189 -15.93 -2.28 7.51
CA GLU A 189 -16.09 -1.75 8.87
C GLU A 189 -16.27 -0.22 8.85
N ASN A 190 -15.44 0.50 8.10
CA ASN A 190 -15.58 1.95 7.94
C ASN A 190 -16.92 2.32 7.29
N ASN A 191 -17.36 1.58 6.27
CA ASN A 191 -18.63 1.81 5.61
C ASN A 191 -19.83 1.62 6.56
N LYS A 192 -19.80 0.58 7.40
CA LYS A 192 -20.82 0.33 8.44
C LYS A 192 -20.90 1.45 9.46
N ILE A 193 -19.75 1.88 10.00
CA ILE A 193 -19.69 2.98 10.98
C ILE A 193 -20.28 4.26 10.38
N ARG A 194 -19.94 4.58 9.13
CA ARG A 194 -20.44 5.79 8.45
C ARG A 194 -21.92 5.70 8.13
N LYS A 195 -22.42 4.53 7.73
CA LYS A 195 -23.86 4.31 7.53
C LYS A 195 -24.64 4.53 8.83
N ALA A 196 -24.20 3.94 9.93
CA ALA A 196 -24.81 4.15 11.25
C ALA A 196 -24.79 5.64 11.66
N ASN A 197 -23.67 6.34 11.41
CA ASN A 197 -23.59 7.78 11.69
C ASN A 197 -24.56 8.62 10.85
N ARG A 198 -24.82 8.24 9.59
CA ARG A 198 -25.83 8.92 8.75
C ARG A 198 -27.24 8.68 9.26
N GLU A 199 -27.58 7.43 9.58
CA GLU A 199 -28.89 7.09 10.14
C GLU A 199 -29.17 7.85 11.45
N ILE A 200 -28.15 8.02 12.31
CA ILE A 200 -28.27 8.85 13.52
C ILE A 200 -28.55 10.32 13.18
N ILE A 201 -27.87 10.90 12.19
CA ILE A 201 -28.09 12.30 11.79
C ILE A 201 -29.49 12.48 11.21
N ASP A 202 -29.91 11.58 10.32
CA ASP A 202 -31.24 11.63 9.70
C ASP A 202 -32.34 11.52 10.76
N HIS A 203 -32.16 10.67 11.79
CA HIS A 203 -33.09 10.56 12.93
C HIS A 203 -33.08 11.78 13.86
N LEU A 204 -31.96 12.52 13.96
CA LEU A 204 -31.90 13.77 14.74
C LEU A 204 -32.58 14.93 13.99
N ASP A 205 -32.58 14.92 12.67
CA ASP A 205 -33.23 15.93 11.84
C ASP A 205 -34.76 15.72 11.73
N GLU A 206 -35.28 14.53 12.06
CA GLU A 206 -36.71 14.23 12.13
C GLU A 206 -37.39 14.63 13.47
N GLU A 207 -36.61 14.98 14.50
CA GLU A 207 -37.13 15.52 15.77
C GLU A 207 -37.43 17.03 15.65
N PRO A 208 -38.63 17.51 16.01
CA PRO A 208 -38.99 18.91 15.79
C PRO A 208 -38.24 19.85 16.76
N ASN A 209 -37.42 20.71 16.19
CA ASN A 209 -36.83 21.96 16.72
C ASN A 209 -35.72 21.86 17.79
N HIS A 210 -34.46 21.89 17.33
CA HIS A 210 -33.43 22.70 18.00
C HIS A 210 -32.46 23.33 16.99
N HIS A 211 -32.51 24.66 16.83
CA HIS A 211 -31.55 25.40 16.02
C HIS A 211 -30.17 25.39 16.70
N PRO A 212 -29.10 24.89 16.06
CA PRO A 212 -27.76 24.92 16.64
C PRO A 212 -27.26 26.35 16.70
N THR A 213 -26.63 26.74 17.81
CA THR A 213 -26.07 28.10 17.91
C THR A 213 -24.75 28.18 17.13
N PRO A 214 -24.33 29.37 16.65
CA PRO A 214 -23.10 29.54 15.87
C PRO A 214 -21.80 29.07 16.55
N ARG A 215 -21.82 28.85 17.87
CA ARG A 215 -20.69 28.30 18.64
C ARG A 215 -20.52 26.79 18.42
N ASP A 216 -21.61 26.07 18.22
CA ASP A 216 -21.62 24.61 18.07
C ASP A 216 -21.06 24.19 16.70
N ALA A 217 -21.36 24.98 15.66
CA ALA A 217 -20.81 24.78 14.32
C ALA A 217 -19.29 24.98 14.25
N LYS A 218 -18.74 25.93 15.02
CA LYS A 218 -17.30 26.23 15.03
C LYS A 218 -16.49 25.13 15.71
N HIS A 219 -16.99 24.58 16.82
CA HIS A 219 -16.35 23.46 17.52
C HIS A 219 -16.37 22.17 16.68
N HIS A 220 -17.40 21.97 15.86
CA HIS A 220 -17.48 20.84 14.94
C HIS A 220 -16.43 20.94 13.82
N ILE A 221 -16.27 22.12 13.20
CA ILE A 221 -15.27 22.36 12.14
C ILE A 221 -13.85 22.18 12.67
N ASP A 222 -13.53 22.69 13.86
CA ASP A 222 -12.20 22.55 14.47
C ASP A 222 -11.87 21.10 14.88
N THR A 223 -12.89 20.28 15.14
CA THR A 223 -12.75 18.85 15.45
C THR A 223 -12.55 18.01 14.18
N VAL A 224 -13.21 18.38 13.08
CA VAL A 224 -13.03 17.76 11.75
C VAL A 224 -11.65 18.06 11.19
N ASN A 225 -11.16 19.30 11.31
CA ASN A 225 -9.82 19.70 10.86
C ASN A 225 -8.71 19.00 11.65
N ARG A 226 -8.83 18.89 12.99
CA ARG A 226 -7.88 18.13 13.81
C ARG A 226 -7.83 16.63 13.47
N ARG A 227 -8.97 16.04 13.11
CA ARG A 227 -9.01 14.64 12.64
C ARG A 227 -8.36 14.46 11.27
N HIS A 228 -8.40 15.48 10.41
CA HIS A 228 -7.68 15.47 9.14
C HIS A 228 -6.15 15.47 9.34
N GLU A 229 -5.65 16.27 10.29
CA GLU A 229 -4.20 16.34 10.61
C GLU A 229 -3.67 15.05 11.26
N LEU A 230 -4.44 14.41 12.14
CA LEU A 230 -4.06 13.13 12.77
C LEU A 230 -4.14 11.93 11.80
N SER A 231 -4.92 12.04 10.72
CA SER A 231 -5.09 10.97 9.73
C SER A 231 -3.91 10.79 8.76
N VAL A 232 -2.96 11.74 8.79
CA VAL A 232 -1.74 11.77 7.97
C VAL A 232 -0.51 11.27 8.76
N ILE A 233 -0.68 10.91 10.03
CA ILE A 233 0.42 10.35 10.83
C ILE A 233 0.66 8.91 10.40
N VAL A 234 1.55 8.77 9.42
CA VAL A 234 2.26 7.53 9.16
C VAL A 234 3.11 7.25 10.41
N PRO A 235 3.07 6.03 11.00
CA PRO A 235 3.89 5.71 12.18
C PRO A 235 5.37 6.07 11.96
N ASP A 236 6.06 6.59 12.97
CA ASP A 236 7.46 7.06 12.91
C ASP A 236 8.44 6.06 12.26
N PHE A 237 8.10 4.77 12.29
CA PHE A 237 8.79 3.70 11.57
C PHE A 237 8.97 3.99 10.06
N PHE A 238 7.99 4.63 9.41
CA PHE A 238 8.03 4.97 7.99
C PHE A 238 8.85 6.23 7.68
N ILE A 239 9.11 7.09 8.67
CA ILE A 239 9.86 8.34 8.49
C ILE A 239 11.36 8.11 8.67
N ARG A 240 11.77 7.29 9.64
CA ARG A 240 13.19 7.11 10.00
C ARG A 240 14.06 6.52 8.89
N ARG A 241 13.53 5.58 8.10
CA ARG A 241 14.33 4.89 7.08
C ARG A 241 14.66 5.76 5.86
N ALA A 242 13.85 6.79 5.57
CA ALA A 242 14.15 7.76 4.52
C ALA A 242 15.28 8.73 4.91
N SER A 243 15.47 8.99 6.21
CA SER A 243 16.54 9.87 6.70
C SER A 243 17.92 9.19 6.72
N ASP A 244 17.95 7.86 6.89
CA ASP A 244 19.21 7.10 6.93
C ASP A 244 19.83 6.91 5.52
N GLU A 245 19.01 6.91 4.45
CA GLU A 245 19.52 6.85 3.06
C GLU A 245 19.94 8.24 2.52
N ILE A 246 19.46 9.35 3.09
CA ILE A 246 19.84 10.72 2.68
C ILE A 246 21.11 11.20 3.41
N SER A 247 21.56 10.52 4.46
CA SER A 247 22.70 10.96 5.29
C SER A 247 24.08 10.47 4.79
N LEU A 248 24.17 9.79 3.64
CA LEU A 248 25.44 9.27 3.09
C LEU A 248 26.07 10.12 1.97
N GLU A 249 25.51 11.26 1.59
CA GLU A 249 26.16 12.22 0.66
C GLU A 249 26.91 13.38 1.35
N GLY A 250 27.16 13.27 2.66
CA GLY A 250 27.75 14.35 3.46
C GLY A 250 29.20 14.17 3.92
N ILE A 251 30.01 13.29 3.29
CA ILE A 251 31.41 13.07 3.71
C ILE A 251 32.40 13.42 2.59
N ASP A 252 32.98 14.60 2.76
CA ASP A 252 34.37 14.99 2.49
C ASP A 252 34.84 15.17 1.02
N ILE A 253 34.65 16.39 0.51
CA ILE A 253 35.56 16.98 -0.49
C ILE A 253 36.14 18.27 0.11
N ALA A 254 37.00 18.13 1.12
CA ALA A 254 37.83 19.23 1.57
C ALA A 254 39.22 18.75 2.04
N SER A 255 40.03 18.19 1.14
CA SER A 255 41.50 18.40 1.15
C SER A 255 42.18 17.71 -0.03
N ARG A 256 42.62 18.50 -1.02
CA ARG A 256 43.86 18.30 -1.80
C ARG A 256 44.03 19.44 -2.80
N ARG A 257 44.45 20.60 -2.27
CA ARG A 257 45.20 21.62 -2.99
C ARG A 257 46.26 22.18 -2.05
N SER A 258 47.45 21.61 -2.11
CA SER A 258 48.72 22.32 -1.89
C SER A 258 49.88 21.33 -1.96
N SER A 259 50.86 21.68 -2.80
CA SER A 259 52.20 21.09 -2.99
C SER A 259 52.31 19.93 -3.97
#